data_AF-A0A2D5TP22-F1
#
_entry.id   AF-A0A2D5TP22-F1
#
_cell.length_a   1.000
_cell.length_b   1.000
_cell.length_c   1.000
_cell.angle_alpha   90.00
_cell.angle_beta   90.00
_cell.angle_gamma   90.00
#
_symmetry.space_group_name_H-M   'P 1'
#
loop_
_entity.id
_entity.type
_entity.pdbx_description
1 polymer ?
#
loop_
_entity_poly.entity_id
_entity_poly.type
_entity_poly.pdbx_seq_one_letter_code
_entity_poly.pdbx_strand_id
1 'polypeptide(L)'
;MSLSVSKSLDNHIQIDIEDNGIGRKASAKIKSNKVANKKSIGIELTVERLSNFIKGFENDFSIQFDDLIDTHKKAIGTRVKLLIPTT
;
A
#
# COMPACT_ATOMS: atom_id res chain seq x y z
N MET A 1 2.70 -14.54 -2.15
CA MET A 1 3.25 -13.27 -1.63
C MET A 1 4.58 -12.99 -2.33
N SER A 2 4.80 -11.77 -2.81
CA SER A 2 6.07 -11.32 -3.40
C SER A 2 6.46 -9.92 -2.90
N LEU A 3 7.76 -9.64 -2.92
CA LEU A 3 8.34 -8.35 -2.61
C LEU A 3 9.37 -8.03 -3.68
N SER A 4 9.27 -6.85 -4.29
CA SER A 4 10.28 -6.35 -5.23
C SER A 4 10.64 -4.91 -4.93
N VAL A 5 11.93 -4.60 -5.14
CA VAL A 5 12.48 -3.26 -4.98
C VAL A 5 13.18 -2.89 -6.27
N SER A 6 12.88 -1.71 -6.81
CA SER A 6 13.48 -1.19 -8.03
C SER A 6 13.76 0.30 -7.92
N LYS A 7 14.75 0.80 -8.66
CA LYS A 7 15.01 2.23 -8.78
C LYS A 7 14.16 2.79 -9.93
N SER A 8 13.37 3.81 -9.64
CA SER A 8 12.66 4.61 -10.65
C SER A 8 13.60 5.65 -11.26
N LEU A 9 13.32 6.10 -12.49
CA LEU A 9 14.12 7.14 -13.14
C LEU A 9 14.09 8.47 -12.39
N ASP A 10 13.04 8.73 -11.60
CA ASP A 10 12.79 10.03 -10.97
C ASP A 10 13.43 10.19 -9.58
N ASN A 11 14.58 9.57 -9.31
CA ASN A 11 15.21 9.54 -7.97
C ASN A 11 14.28 8.96 -6.88
N HIS A 12 13.50 7.96 -7.22
CA HIS A 12 12.67 7.22 -6.25
C HIS A 12 13.10 5.75 -6.21
N ILE A 13 12.92 5.13 -5.04
CA ILE A 13 12.83 3.68 -4.91
C ILE A 13 11.36 3.30 -4.96
N GLN A 14 11.01 2.38 -5.83
CA GLN A 14 9.72 1.72 -5.84
C GLN A 14 9.82 0.39 -5.10
N ILE A 15 8.93 0.20 -4.13
CA ILE A 15 8.74 -1.05 -3.39
C ILE A 15 7.36 -1.57 -3.72
N ASP A 16 7.27 -2.75 -4.32
CA ASP A 16 6.02 -3.44 -4.58
C ASP A 16 5.88 -4.64 -3.64
N ILE A 17 4.77 -4.70 -2.92
CA ILE A 17 4.43 -5.78 -2.00
C ILE A 17 3.12 -6.41 -2.48
N GLU A 18 3.14 -7.69 -2.83
CA GLU A 18 1.94 -8.42 -3.23
C GLU A 18 1.61 -9.51 -2.23
N ASP A 19 0.38 -9.50 -1.73
CA ASP A 19 -0.21 -10.58 -0.94
C ASP A 19 -1.30 -11.28 -1.76
N ASN A 20 -1.50 -12.58 -1.53
CA ASN A 20 -2.56 -13.40 -2.13
C ASN A 20 -3.77 -13.58 -1.20
N GLY A 21 -3.95 -12.67 -0.24
CA GLY A 21 -5.09 -12.65 0.67
C GLY A 21 -6.41 -12.29 -0.01
N ILE A 22 -7.46 -12.16 0.81
CA ILE A 22 -8.85 -12.00 0.37
C ILE A 22 -9.15 -10.68 -0.38
N GLY A 23 -8.18 -9.78 -0.47
CA GLY A 23 -8.34 -8.44 -1.04
C GLY A 23 -8.92 -7.41 -0.05
N ARG A 24 -8.73 -6.12 -0.36
CA ARG A 24 -9.17 -5.04 0.55
C ARG A 24 -10.68 -4.88 0.56
N LYS A 25 -11.37 -5.11 -0.56
CA LYS A 25 -12.85 -5.04 -0.63
C LYS A 25 -13.53 -6.03 0.30
N ALA A 26 -13.12 -7.30 0.26
CA ALA A 26 -13.65 -8.33 1.15
C ALA A 26 -13.32 -8.02 2.62
N SER A 27 -12.08 -7.60 2.89
CA SER A 27 -11.65 -7.17 4.23
C SER A 27 -12.46 -5.97 4.75
N ALA A 28 -12.78 -4.99 3.90
CA ALA A 28 -13.58 -3.83 4.24
C ALA A 28 -15.03 -4.22 4.55
N LYS A 29 -15.63 -5.13 3.78
CA LYS A 29 -16.98 -5.67 4.06
C LYS A 29 -17.05 -6.42 5.38
N ILE A 30 -16.02 -7.18 5.73
CA ILE A 30 -15.93 -7.86 7.04
C ILE A 30 -15.79 -6.83 8.17
N LYS A 31 -14.98 -5.77 7.97
CA LYS A 31 -14.82 -4.69 8.96
C LYS A 31 -16.08 -3.85 9.13
N SER A 32 -16.82 -3.56 8.05
CA SER A 32 -18.06 -2.77 8.12
C SER A 32 -19.18 -3.46 8.91
N ASN A 33 -19.13 -4.79 8.98
CA ASN A 33 -20.06 -5.58 9.81
C ASN A 33 -19.68 -5.62 11.29
N LYS A 34 -18.56 -4.97 11.70
CA LYS A 34 -18.19 -4.79 13.10
C LYS A 34 -18.64 -3.41 13.59
N VAL A 35 -19.10 -3.34 14.84
CA VAL A 35 -19.61 -2.11 15.50
C VAL A 35 -18.59 -0.97 15.51
N ALA A 36 -17.29 -1.28 15.44
CA ALA A 36 -16.21 -0.29 15.39
C ALA A 36 -15.58 -0.19 13.98
N ASN A 37 -16.01 0.79 13.19
CA ASN A 37 -15.38 1.16 11.91
C ASN A 37 -14.11 2.00 12.13
N LYS A 38 -13.04 1.38 12.65
CA LYS A 38 -11.74 2.07 12.78
C LYS A 38 -10.92 1.94 11.49
N LYS A 39 -10.41 3.06 10.98
CA LYS A 39 -9.32 3.09 9.99
C LYS A 39 -8.16 2.24 10.52
N SER A 40 -7.37 1.67 9.62
CA SER A 40 -6.25 0.81 10.01
C SER A 40 -5.15 1.66 10.63
N ILE A 41 -5.09 1.70 11.96
CA ILE A 41 -4.08 2.44 12.74
C ILE A 41 -2.67 2.15 12.20
N GLY A 42 -2.37 0.90 11.81
CA GLY A 42 -1.09 0.55 11.23
C GLY A 42 -0.75 1.32 9.94
N ILE A 43 -1.71 1.51 9.04
CA ILE A 43 -1.48 2.28 7.80
C ILE A 43 -1.32 3.76 8.11
N GLU A 44 -2.09 4.28 9.05
CA GLU A 44 -2.00 5.68 9.50
C GLU A 44 -0.62 5.99 10.11
N LEU A 45 -0.12 5.12 11.00
CA LEU A 45 1.22 5.22 11.56
C LEU A 45 2.31 5.11 10.49
N THR A 46 2.13 4.25 9.49
CA THR A 46 3.08 4.14 8.36
C THR A 46 3.12 5.42 7.54
N VAL A 47 1.96 6.02 7.22
CA VAL A 47 1.89 7.30 6.51
C VAL A 47 2.57 8.40 7.32
N GLU A 48 2.28 8.51 8.62
CA GLU A 48 2.91 9.51 9.49
C GLU A 48 4.44 9.36 9.55
N ARG A 49 4.94 8.12 9.69
CA ARG A 49 6.38 7.82 9.68
C ARG A 49 7.03 8.22 8.37
N LEU A 50 6.41 7.91 7.23
CA LEU A 50 6.92 8.29 5.91
C LEU A 50 6.90 9.80 5.73
N SER A 51 5.81 10.47 6.10
CA SER A 51 5.73 11.93 6.08
C SER A 51 6.82 12.58 6.92
N ASN A 52 7.14 12.04 8.09
CA ASN A 52 8.24 12.55 8.91
C ASN A 52 9.62 12.26 8.31
N PHE A 53 9.80 11.09 7.68
CA PHE A 53 11.06 10.68 7.05
C PHE A 53 11.44 11.58 5.87
N ILE A 54 10.48 12.01 5.06
CA ILE A 54 10.74 12.77 3.83
C ILE A 54 10.75 14.32 3.99
N LYS A 55 10.56 14.86 5.20
CA LYS A 55 10.45 16.33 5.44
C LYS A 55 11.60 17.18 4.91
N GLY A 56 12.75 16.59 4.61
CA GLY A 56 13.93 17.27 4.06
C GLY A 56 14.29 16.87 2.63
N PHE A 57 13.43 16.11 1.95
CA PHE A 57 13.62 15.68 0.56
C PHE A 57 12.92 16.67 -0.36
N GLU A 58 13.40 16.80 -1.60
CA GLU A 58 12.75 17.67 -2.60
C GLU A 58 11.44 17.08 -3.12
N ASN A 59 11.29 15.76 -3.03
CA ASN A 59 10.16 15.01 -3.58
C ASN A 59 9.34 14.32 -2.47
N ASP A 60 8.06 14.08 -2.76
CA ASP A 60 7.14 13.39 -1.85
C ASP A 60 7.19 11.87 -2.00
N PHE A 61 6.63 11.14 -1.01
CA PHE A 61 6.36 9.70 -1.15
C PHE A 61 4.93 9.46 -1.67
N SER A 62 4.68 8.28 -2.23
CA SER A 62 3.31 7.85 -2.54
C SER A 62 3.05 6.40 -2.15
N ILE A 63 1.81 6.11 -1.75
CA ILE A 63 1.34 4.75 -1.45
C ILE A 63 0.10 4.48 -2.30
N GLN A 64 0.15 3.44 -3.11
CA GLN A 64 -0.97 2.97 -3.92
C GLN A 64 -1.35 1.55 -3.53
N PHE A 65 -2.65 1.29 -3.48
CA PHE A 65 -3.20 -0.03 -3.19
C PHE A 65 -4.01 -0.50 -4.39
N ASP A 66 -3.51 -1.53 -5.07
CA ASP A 66 -4.17 -2.16 -6.21
C ASP A 66 -4.79 -3.50 -5.74
N ASP A 67 -6.11 -3.66 -5.92
CA ASP A 67 -6.75 -4.96 -5.74
C ASP A 67 -6.41 -5.87 -6.94
N LEU A 68 -5.84 -7.04 -6.68
CA LEU A 68 -5.53 -8.01 -7.73
C LEU A 68 -6.77 -8.89 -7.97
N ILE A 69 -7.24 -8.95 -9.22
CA ILE A 69 -8.41 -9.74 -9.64
C ILE A 69 -8.03 -10.72 -10.75
N ASP A 70 -8.64 -11.90 -10.74
CA ASP A 70 -8.52 -12.87 -11.83
C ASP A 70 -9.51 -12.58 -12.99
N THR A 71 -9.41 -13.40 -14.04
CA THR A 71 -10.30 -13.37 -15.22
C THR A 71 -11.78 -13.56 -14.89
N HIS A 72 -12.09 -14.14 -13.72
CA HIS A 72 -13.43 -14.37 -13.22
C HIS A 72 -13.91 -13.28 -12.24
N LYS A 73 -13.18 -12.15 -12.14
CA LYS A 73 -13.43 -11.03 -11.21
C LYS A 73 -13.32 -11.41 -9.73
N LYS A 74 -12.69 -12.53 -9.40
CA LYS A 74 -12.42 -12.92 -8.02
C LYS A 74 -11.16 -12.20 -7.54
N ALA A 75 -11.22 -11.67 -6.32
CA ALA A 75 -10.03 -11.13 -5.67
C ALA A 75 -9.03 -12.26 -5.40
N ILE A 76 -7.80 -12.08 -5.90
CA ILE A 76 -6.69 -13.01 -5.72
C ILE A 76 -5.57 -12.42 -4.88
N GLY A 77 -5.71 -11.17 -4.43
CA GLY A 77 -4.68 -10.52 -3.65
C GLY A 77 -4.81 -9.00 -3.56
N THR A 78 -3.74 -8.39 -3.07
CA THR A 78 -3.55 -6.94 -3.03
C THR A 78 -2.09 -6.64 -3.31
N ARG A 79 -1.84 -5.70 -4.22
CA ARG A 79 -0.53 -5.10 -4.44
C ARG A 79 -0.48 -3.74 -3.76
N VAL A 80 0.58 -3.49 -3.01
CA VAL A 80 0.91 -2.19 -2.43
C VAL A 80 2.14 -1.68 -3.17
N LYS A 81 2.03 -0.51 -3.79
CA LYS A 81 3.17 0.20 -4.38
C LYS A 81 3.55 1.37 -3.51
N LEU A 82 4.80 1.44 -3.11
CA LEU A 82 5.36 2.51 -2.32
C LEU A 82 6.49 3.16 -3.12
N LEU A 83 6.36 4.44 -3.43
CA LEU A 83 7.42 5.26 -4.00
C LEU A 83 8.01 6.12 -2.90
N ILE A 84 9.31 5.99 -2.67
CA ILE A 84 10.05 6.77 -1.67
C ILE A 84 11.16 7.54 -2.39
N PRO A 85 11.27 8.85 -2.17
CA PRO A 85 12.36 9.63 -2.75
C PRO A 85 13.71 9.18 -2.16
N THR A 86 14.77 9.20 -2.97
CA THR A 86 16.14 8.91 -2.54
C THR A 86 16.97 10.15 -2.30
N THR A 87 16.42 11.32 -2.59
CA THR A 87 17.12 12.62 -2.55
C THR A 87 16.12 13.74 -2.34
#